data_AF-A0A8J9ZW61-F1
#
_entry.id   AF-A0A8J9ZW61-F1
#
_cell.length_a   1.000
_cell.length_b   1.000
_cell.length_c   1.000
_cell.angle_alpha   90.00
_cell.angle_beta   90.00
_cell.angle_gamma   90.00
#
_symmetry.space_group_name_H-M   'P 1'
#
loop_
_entity.id
_entity.type
_entity.pdbx_description
1 polymer ?
#
loop_
_entity_poly.entity_id
_entity_poly.type
_entity_poly.pdbx_seq_one_letter_code
_entity_poly.pdbx_strand_id
1 'polypeptide(L)'
;MSAEALPPLESGEFIAENSQDVKVVQAGVKKAADVIFESLRKGEFSVELWKGAGATDGHELNPKVMDEKAVDWIFLVDTLNFSFWSESEDKKYEVRHKGQTYTGYWSLCAAVNRAMEEGIPITNPGYYAGMTEKELAYLLRSDSEVEMPLLQERVNNLQEAGKVLKEKFDGSFVNCIKKCGGSAQKLLSLVVSNFSSYRDEAMYKDKTVAIYKRAQILIADIWSCFEGQGYGSFDDISSITMFADYRPHVHIR
;
A
#
# COMPACT_ATOMS: atom_id res chain seq x y z
N MET A 1 -20.01 -1.09 24.22
CA MET A 1 -19.47 -0.22 23.17
C MET A 1 -17.96 -0.34 23.28
N SER A 2 -17.31 -1.03 22.34
CA SER A 2 -15.84 -0.99 22.29
C SER A 2 -15.43 0.47 22.06
N ALA A 3 -14.43 0.95 22.77
CA ALA A 3 -13.86 2.26 22.50
C ALA A 3 -13.38 2.29 21.04
N GLU A 4 -13.61 3.41 20.36
CA GLU A 4 -13.06 3.63 19.02
C GLU A 4 -11.53 3.56 19.09
N ALA A 5 -10.90 2.91 18.11
CA ALA A 5 -9.45 2.80 18.08
C ALA A 5 -8.82 4.20 17.96
N LEU A 6 -7.70 4.43 18.66
CA LEU A 6 -6.95 5.67 18.49
C LEU A 6 -6.50 5.79 17.02
N PRO A 7 -6.61 6.97 16.38
CA PRO A 7 -6.10 7.18 15.03
C PRO A 7 -4.57 6.97 14.97
N PRO A 8 -3.99 6.76 13.78
CA PRO A 8 -2.60 6.33 13.64
C PRO A 8 -1.56 7.22 14.34
N LEU A 9 -1.72 8.53 14.29
CA LEU A 9 -0.80 9.48 14.94
C LEU A 9 -0.85 9.34 16.48
N GLU A 10 -2.05 9.36 17.04
CA GLU A 10 -2.28 9.23 18.49
C GLU A 10 -1.88 7.84 19.00
N SER A 11 -2.09 6.81 18.17
CA SER A 11 -1.60 5.46 18.43
C SER A 11 -0.08 5.43 18.51
N GLY A 12 0.61 6.04 17.54
CA GLY A 12 2.07 6.12 17.51
C GLY A 12 2.64 6.86 18.73
N GLU A 13 2.05 8.00 19.10
CA GLU A 13 2.41 8.76 20.31
C GLU A 13 2.18 7.93 21.57
N PHE A 14 0.99 7.35 21.73
CA PHE A 14 0.67 6.53 22.89
C PHE A 14 1.62 5.34 23.03
N ILE A 15 1.91 4.61 21.95
CA ILE A 15 2.87 3.51 21.96
C ILE A 15 4.27 4.00 22.34
N ALA A 16 4.75 5.09 21.75
CA ALA A 16 6.10 5.61 22.00
C ALA A 16 6.30 6.05 23.46
N GLU A 17 5.30 6.67 24.08
CA GLU A 17 5.34 7.10 25.49
C GLU A 17 5.27 5.92 26.47
N ASN A 18 4.70 4.79 26.04
CA ASN A 18 4.34 3.69 26.92
C ASN A 18 5.17 2.42 26.72
N SER A 19 5.98 2.36 25.67
CA SER A 19 6.88 1.25 25.33
C SER A 19 7.99 1.10 26.37
N GLN A 20 8.30 -0.15 26.73
CA GLN A 20 9.34 -0.48 27.71
C GLN A 20 10.66 -0.86 27.03
N ASP A 21 10.57 -1.67 25.97
CA ASP A 21 11.72 -2.30 25.32
C ASP A 21 12.27 -1.48 24.14
N VAL A 22 11.47 -0.58 23.58
CA VAL A 22 11.83 0.23 22.41
C VAL A 22 11.70 1.71 22.74
N LYS A 23 12.70 2.52 22.37
CA LYS A 23 12.72 3.96 22.62
C LYS A 23 13.07 4.72 21.34
N VAL A 24 12.44 5.88 21.15
CA VAL A 24 12.75 6.78 20.04
C VAL A 24 14.00 7.59 20.37
N VAL A 25 15.04 7.47 19.53
CA VAL A 25 16.28 8.24 19.67
C VAL A 25 16.11 9.60 18.98
N GLN A 26 15.76 10.63 19.76
CA GLN A 26 15.45 11.98 19.25
C GLN A 26 16.58 12.59 18.38
N ALA A 27 17.85 12.33 18.73
CA ALA A 27 18.98 12.76 17.91
C ALA A 27 18.99 12.11 16.51
N GLY A 28 18.56 10.85 16.42
CA GLY A 28 18.39 10.13 15.15
C GLY A 28 17.24 10.70 14.32
N VAL A 29 16.11 11.02 14.98
CA VAL A 29 14.95 11.68 14.33
C VAL A 29 15.37 13.02 13.72
N LYS A 30 16.08 13.85 14.47
CA LYS A 30 16.59 15.14 13.97
C LYS A 30 17.53 14.95 12.77
N LYS A 31 18.48 14.01 12.86
CA LYS A 31 19.40 13.71 11.75
C LYS A 31 18.66 13.26 10.49
N ALA A 32 17.64 12.41 10.63
CA ALA A 32 16.81 11.98 9.50
C ALA A 32 16.01 13.14 8.90
N ALA A 33 15.42 13.99 9.73
CA ALA A 33 14.73 15.20 9.28
C ALA A 33 15.66 16.16 8.53
N ASP A 34 16.89 16.38 9.02
CA ASP A 34 17.89 17.22 8.34
C ASP A 34 18.24 16.66 6.96
N VAL A 35 18.38 15.33 6.81
CA VAL A 35 18.63 14.68 5.51
C VAL A 35 17.48 14.88 4.55
N ILE A 36 16.24 14.63 4.99
CA ILE A 36 15.04 14.80 4.15
C ILE A 36 14.89 16.27 3.73
N PHE A 37 15.09 17.20 4.66
CA PHE A 37 15.02 18.64 4.39
C PHE A 37 16.05 19.08 3.35
N GLU A 38 17.29 18.62 3.46
CA GLU A 38 18.34 18.94 2.48
C GLU A 38 18.05 18.34 1.10
N SER A 39 17.54 17.12 1.01
CA SER A 39 17.14 16.52 -0.27
C SER A 39 15.97 17.26 -0.92
N LEU A 40 14.98 17.68 -0.14
CA LEU A 40 13.89 18.53 -0.63
C LEU A 40 14.41 19.89 -1.13
N ARG A 41 15.30 20.54 -0.35
CA ARG A 41 15.91 21.84 -0.72
C ARG A 41 16.71 21.76 -2.02
N LYS A 42 17.34 20.62 -2.29
CA LYS A 42 18.11 20.36 -3.52
C LYS A 42 17.25 19.90 -4.70
N GLY A 43 15.96 19.66 -4.50
CA GLY A 43 15.07 19.10 -5.53
C GLY A 43 15.35 17.63 -5.87
N GLU A 44 16.03 16.91 -4.98
CA GLU A 44 16.29 15.46 -5.12
C GLU A 44 15.03 14.62 -4.84
N PHE A 45 14.00 15.23 -4.22
CA PHE A 45 12.74 14.60 -3.91
C PHE A 45 11.57 15.49 -4.38
N SER A 46 10.70 14.96 -5.24
CA SER A 46 9.44 15.59 -5.65
C SER A 46 8.31 14.55 -5.69
N VAL A 47 7.07 15.00 -5.54
CA VAL A 47 5.87 14.15 -5.68
C VAL A 47 5.82 13.52 -7.07
N GLU A 48 6.36 14.25 -8.04
CA GLU A 48 6.46 13.81 -9.42
C GLU A 48 7.36 12.58 -9.57
N LEU A 49 8.23 12.22 -8.62
CA LEU A 49 9.03 10.99 -8.68
C LEU A 49 8.18 9.71 -8.68
N TRP A 50 6.97 9.75 -8.11
CA TRP A 50 6.08 8.59 -8.10
C TRP A 50 5.57 8.26 -9.52
N LYS A 51 5.29 9.30 -10.32
CA LYS A 51 4.88 9.19 -11.74
C LYS A 51 6.05 9.21 -12.73
N GLY A 52 7.05 10.03 -12.43
CA GLY A 52 8.24 10.32 -13.22
C GLY A 52 8.36 11.72 -13.82
N ALA A 53 8.38 12.80 -13.05
CA ALA A 53 8.93 14.08 -13.54
C ALA A 53 10.28 14.39 -12.85
N GLY A 54 11.33 14.20 -13.62
CA GLY A 54 12.73 14.36 -13.24
C GLY A 54 13.61 13.51 -14.16
N ALA A 55 14.93 13.68 -14.15
CA ALA A 55 15.89 12.93 -15.00
C ALA A 55 15.94 11.41 -14.74
N THR A 56 14.99 10.89 -13.97
CA THR A 56 14.74 9.49 -13.64
C THR A 56 13.22 9.30 -13.68
N ASP A 57 12.73 8.64 -14.72
CA ASP A 57 11.33 8.24 -14.81
C ASP A 57 10.92 7.51 -13.52
N GLY A 58 9.73 7.81 -13.00
CA GLY A 58 9.13 7.08 -11.88
C GLY A 58 9.00 5.62 -12.29
N HIS A 59 8.96 4.71 -11.31
CA HIS A 59 9.20 3.28 -11.59
C HIS A 59 8.34 2.79 -12.75
N GLU A 60 8.96 2.10 -13.72
CA GLU A 60 8.36 1.76 -15.03
C GLU A 60 7.08 0.91 -14.92
N LEU A 61 6.88 0.30 -13.76
CA LEU A 61 5.74 -0.56 -13.45
C LEU A 61 4.50 0.20 -12.92
N ASN A 62 4.66 1.45 -12.48
CA ASN A 62 3.52 2.24 -11.97
C ASN A 62 2.64 2.78 -13.11
N PRO A 63 1.34 3.01 -12.86
CA PRO A 63 0.46 3.70 -13.80
C PRO A 63 1.03 5.05 -14.24
N LYS A 64 0.96 5.33 -15.54
CA LYS A 64 1.46 6.58 -16.15
C LYS A 64 0.38 7.58 -16.51
N VAL A 65 -0.89 7.20 -16.36
CA VAL A 65 -2.06 8.00 -16.72
C VAL A 65 -2.93 8.20 -15.48
N MET A 66 -3.48 9.40 -15.32
CA MET A 66 -4.38 9.76 -14.22
C MET A 66 -5.84 9.45 -14.55
N ASP A 67 -6.18 8.17 -14.69
CA ASP A 67 -7.54 7.73 -15.02
C ASP A 67 -8.10 6.72 -13.99
N GLU A 68 -9.34 6.28 -14.20
CA GLU A 68 -9.99 5.30 -13.32
C GLU A 68 -9.25 3.96 -13.28
N LYS A 69 -8.55 3.58 -14.35
CA LYS A 69 -7.77 2.33 -14.40
C LYS A 69 -6.55 2.40 -13.51
N ALA A 70 -5.93 3.58 -13.37
CA ALA A 70 -4.85 3.79 -12.41
C ALA A 70 -5.34 3.59 -10.97
N VAL A 71 -6.54 4.09 -10.64
CA VAL A 71 -7.15 3.85 -9.32
C VAL A 71 -7.39 2.36 -9.09
N ASP A 72 -7.96 1.65 -10.06
CA ASP A 72 -8.23 0.21 -9.94
C ASP A 72 -6.93 -0.60 -9.79
N TRP A 73 -5.86 -0.21 -10.49
CA TRP A 73 -4.53 -0.82 -10.36
C TRP A 73 -3.94 -0.59 -8.97
N ILE A 74 -3.94 0.64 -8.47
CA ILE A 74 -3.40 0.99 -7.14
C ILE A 74 -4.16 0.23 -6.06
N PHE A 75 -5.48 0.27 -6.11
CA PHE A 75 -6.31 -0.43 -5.12
C PHE A 75 -6.04 -1.94 -5.11
N LEU A 76 -5.88 -2.57 -6.27
CA LEU A 76 -5.51 -3.98 -6.37
C LEU A 76 -4.12 -4.25 -5.76
N VAL A 77 -3.11 -3.48 -6.16
CA VAL A 77 -1.72 -3.68 -5.71
C VAL A 77 -1.61 -3.46 -4.21
N ASP A 78 -2.24 -2.43 -3.66
CA ASP A 78 -2.24 -2.17 -2.21
C ASP A 78 -3.08 -3.16 -1.40
N THR A 79 -4.07 -3.79 -2.03
CA THR A 79 -4.78 -4.93 -1.43
C THR A 79 -3.82 -6.11 -1.23
N LEU A 80 -2.81 -6.22 -2.10
CA LEU A 80 -1.79 -7.27 -2.12
C LEU A 80 -0.44 -6.81 -1.54
N ASN A 81 -0.30 -5.59 -1.06
CA ASN A 81 0.98 -5.01 -0.65
C ASN A 81 1.40 -5.45 0.77
N PHE A 82 1.77 -6.72 0.92
CA PHE A 82 2.30 -7.28 2.15
C PHE A 82 3.19 -8.48 1.89
N SER A 83 4.05 -8.79 2.87
CA SER A 83 4.81 -10.05 2.95
C SER A 83 5.81 -10.34 1.82
N PHE A 84 6.67 -9.39 1.46
CA PHE A 84 7.75 -9.60 0.48
C PHE A 84 9.09 -10.06 1.09
N TRP A 85 9.06 -10.79 2.20
CA TRP A 85 10.26 -11.28 2.87
C TRP A 85 10.88 -12.47 2.10
N SER A 86 12.19 -12.60 2.19
CA SER A 86 12.96 -13.74 1.71
C SER A 86 13.69 -14.38 2.88
N GLU A 87 13.75 -15.72 2.91
CA GLU A 87 14.53 -16.45 3.92
C GLU A 87 16.03 -16.12 3.83
N SER A 88 16.51 -15.88 2.62
CA SER A 88 17.92 -15.57 2.34
C SER A 88 18.05 -14.76 1.04
N GLU A 89 19.20 -14.14 0.80
CA GLU A 89 19.41 -13.29 -0.36
C GLU A 89 19.36 -14.04 -1.71
N ASP A 90 19.62 -15.34 -1.69
CA ASP A 90 19.59 -16.28 -2.81
C ASP A 90 18.23 -16.94 -3.04
N LYS A 91 17.26 -16.76 -2.12
CA LYS A 91 15.90 -17.32 -2.22
C LYS A 91 14.85 -16.23 -2.20
N LYS A 92 14.65 -15.60 -3.35
CA LYS A 92 13.67 -14.51 -3.53
C LYS A 92 12.55 -14.92 -4.46
N TYR A 93 11.34 -14.45 -4.16
CA TYR A 93 10.25 -14.42 -5.13
C TYR A 93 10.60 -13.42 -6.24
N GLU A 94 10.70 -13.91 -7.48
CA GLU A 94 11.15 -13.12 -8.62
C GLU A 94 10.11 -13.13 -9.73
N VAL A 95 9.96 -11.99 -10.41
CA VAL A 95 9.09 -11.91 -11.59
C VAL A 95 9.84 -11.20 -12.70
N ARG A 96 9.91 -11.86 -13.85
CA ARG A 96 10.48 -11.27 -15.07
C ARG A 96 9.40 -10.55 -15.85
N HIS A 97 9.64 -9.29 -16.16
CA HIS A 97 8.75 -8.45 -16.97
C HIS A 97 9.58 -7.53 -17.88
N LYS A 98 9.24 -7.48 -19.17
CA LYS A 98 9.94 -6.67 -20.21
C LYS A 98 11.47 -6.83 -20.22
N GLY A 99 11.94 -8.06 -20.00
CA GLY A 99 13.36 -8.39 -20.04
C GLY A 99 14.13 -8.12 -18.74
N GLN A 100 13.49 -7.52 -17.73
CA GLN A 100 14.07 -7.25 -16.41
C GLN A 100 13.49 -8.18 -15.35
N THR A 101 14.28 -8.48 -14.31
CA THR A 101 13.86 -9.28 -13.15
C THR A 101 13.59 -8.36 -11.96
N TYR A 102 12.41 -8.49 -11.37
CA TYR A 102 11.99 -7.72 -10.20
C TYR A 102 11.90 -8.60 -8.96
N THR A 103 12.10 -7.99 -7.79
CA THR A 103 11.99 -8.62 -6.47
C THR A 103 11.27 -7.67 -5.50
N GLY A 104 10.89 -8.16 -4.33
CA GLY A 104 10.25 -7.34 -3.31
C GLY A 104 8.86 -6.84 -3.75
N TYR A 105 8.54 -5.58 -3.45
CA TYR A 105 7.30 -4.95 -3.90
C TYR A 105 7.20 -4.91 -5.45
N TRP A 106 8.32 -4.70 -6.14
CA TRP A 106 8.31 -4.55 -7.59
C TRP A 106 7.98 -5.85 -8.33
N SER A 107 8.24 -7.03 -7.76
CA SER A 107 7.80 -8.28 -8.38
C SER A 107 6.29 -8.46 -8.35
N LEU A 108 5.58 -7.96 -7.32
CA LEU A 108 4.11 -7.90 -7.33
C LEU A 108 3.61 -7.01 -8.47
N CYS A 109 4.16 -5.79 -8.60
CA CYS A 109 3.78 -4.86 -9.66
C CYS A 109 4.01 -5.48 -11.05
N ALA A 110 5.16 -6.15 -11.23
CA ALA A 110 5.52 -6.84 -12.46
C ALA A 110 4.54 -7.99 -12.77
N ALA A 111 4.13 -8.77 -11.77
CA ALA A 111 3.17 -9.86 -11.95
C ALA A 111 1.78 -9.34 -12.34
N VAL A 112 1.31 -8.27 -11.70
CA VAL A 112 0.02 -7.63 -12.03
C VAL A 112 0.05 -7.10 -13.47
N ASN A 113 1.12 -6.38 -13.86
CA ASN A 113 1.26 -5.86 -15.21
C ASN A 113 1.35 -6.98 -16.26
N ARG A 114 2.10 -8.06 -15.97
CA ARG A 114 2.17 -9.24 -16.83
C ARG A 114 0.79 -9.87 -17.02
N ALA A 115 0.01 -10.03 -15.96
CA ALA A 115 -1.36 -10.57 -16.05
C ALA A 115 -2.28 -9.68 -16.90
N MET A 116 -2.20 -8.37 -16.76
CA MET A 116 -2.97 -7.43 -17.57
C MET A 116 -2.57 -7.49 -19.05
N GLU A 117 -1.27 -7.59 -19.35
CA GLU A 117 -0.75 -7.75 -20.72
C GLU A 117 -1.16 -9.10 -21.34
N GLU A 118 -1.39 -10.14 -20.53
CA GLU A 118 -1.97 -11.43 -20.93
C GLU A 118 -3.49 -11.37 -21.15
N GLY A 119 -4.12 -10.20 -20.98
CA GLY A 119 -5.55 -9.99 -21.19
C GLY A 119 -6.42 -10.42 -20.00
N ILE A 120 -5.82 -10.69 -18.84
CA ILE A 120 -6.56 -11.08 -17.63
C ILE A 120 -7.08 -9.83 -16.94
N PRO A 121 -8.40 -9.71 -16.67
CA PRO A 121 -8.98 -8.53 -16.05
C PRO A 121 -8.75 -8.51 -14.53
N ILE A 122 -7.50 -8.62 -14.09
CA ILE A 122 -7.11 -8.76 -12.67
C ILE A 122 -7.49 -7.54 -11.83
N THR A 123 -7.65 -6.36 -12.43
CA THR A 123 -8.10 -5.13 -11.74
C THR A 123 -9.62 -5.01 -11.63
N ASN A 124 -10.40 -5.92 -12.22
CA ASN A 124 -11.85 -5.85 -12.20
C ASN A 124 -12.43 -6.48 -10.92
N PRO A 125 -13.16 -5.73 -10.07
CA PRO A 125 -13.78 -6.27 -8.84
C PRO A 125 -14.80 -7.38 -9.11
N GLY A 126 -15.46 -7.31 -10.26
CA GLY A 126 -16.19 -8.38 -10.92
C GLY A 126 -15.50 -9.73 -10.86
N TYR A 127 -14.26 -9.74 -11.31
CA TYR A 127 -13.40 -10.90 -11.51
C TYR A 127 -12.82 -11.39 -10.19
N TYR A 128 -12.12 -10.51 -9.44
CA TYR A 128 -11.39 -10.95 -8.25
C TYR A 128 -12.27 -11.24 -7.03
N ALA A 129 -13.56 -10.84 -7.04
CA ALA A 129 -14.54 -11.26 -6.04
C ALA A 129 -14.77 -12.79 -5.98
N GLY A 130 -14.50 -13.49 -7.08
CA GLY A 130 -14.65 -14.95 -7.21
C GLY A 130 -13.35 -15.70 -7.48
N MET A 131 -12.20 -15.02 -7.38
CA MET A 131 -10.91 -15.59 -7.72
C MET A 131 -10.53 -16.74 -6.80
N THR A 132 -9.99 -17.80 -7.37
CA THR A 132 -9.47 -18.97 -6.66
C THR A 132 -7.98 -18.83 -6.39
N GLU A 133 -7.49 -19.61 -5.42
CA GLU A 133 -6.05 -19.71 -5.13
C GLU A 133 -5.24 -20.16 -6.35
N LYS A 134 -5.77 -21.12 -7.12
CA LYS A 134 -5.10 -21.59 -8.35
C LYS A 134 -4.97 -20.50 -9.40
N GLU A 135 -6.00 -19.67 -9.58
CA GLU A 135 -5.94 -18.53 -10.49
C GLU A 135 -4.92 -17.50 -10.01
N LEU A 136 -4.94 -17.15 -8.71
CA LEU A 136 -3.97 -16.20 -8.18
C LEU A 136 -2.54 -16.74 -8.23
N ALA A 137 -2.32 -18.04 -8.00
CA ALA A 137 -1.03 -18.69 -8.16
C ALA A 137 -0.48 -18.51 -9.57
N TYR A 138 -1.32 -18.68 -10.60
CA TYR A 138 -0.91 -18.48 -11.98
C TYR A 138 -0.60 -17.00 -12.29
N LEU A 139 -1.41 -16.08 -11.77
CA LEU A 139 -1.21 -14.63 -11.97
C LEU A 139 0.09 -14.15 -11.33
N LEU A 140 0.36 -14.61 -10.10
CA LEU A 140 1.52 -14.27 -9.30
C LEU A 140 2.66 -15.30 -9.43
N ARG A 141 2.66 -16.15 -10.47
CA ARG A 141 3.66 -17.20 -10.64
C ARG A 141 5.08 -16.64 -10.64
N SER A 142 5.98 -17.31 -9.94
CA SER A 142 7.38 -16.90 -9.87
C SER A 142 8.15 -17.30 -11.14
N ASP A 143 9.21 -16.54 -11.45
CA ASP A 143 10.26 -16.93 -12.38
C ASP A 143 11.46 -17.57 -11.64
N SER A 144 11.35 -17.80 -10.32
CA SER A 144 12.28 -18.53 -9.46
C SER A 144 11.59 -19.73 -8.77
N GLU A 145 12.33 -20.49 -7.96
CA GLU A 145 11.80 -21.59 -7.15
C GLU A 145 10.97 -21.14 -5.93
N VAL A 146 10.98 -19.84 -5.62
CA VAL A 146 10.26 -19.28 -4.47
C VAL A 146 8.91 -18.75 -4.94
N GLU A 147 7.83 -19.32 -4.40
CA GLU A 147 6.46 -18.90 -4.69
C GLU A 147 6.05 -17.64 -3.90
N MET A 148 4.98 -16.99 -4.34
CA MET A 148 4.42 -15.84 -3.62
C MET A 148 3.90 -16.28 -2.23
N PRO A 149 4.40 -15.72 -1.12
CA PRO A 149 3.94 -16.07 0.21
C PRO A 149 2.52 -15.56 0.50
N LEU A 150 1.85 -16.24 1.42
CA LEU A 150 0.50 -15.92 1.92
C LEU A 150 -0.55 -15.84 0.81
N LEU A 151 -0.51 -16.80 -0.12
CA LEU A 151 -1.36 -16.78 -1.31
C LEU A 151 -2.85 -16.86 -0.96
N GLN A 152 -3.23 -17.71 0.00
CA GLN A 152 -4.62 -17.84 0.42
C GLN A 152 -5.14 -16.55 1.10
N GLU A 153 -4.31 -15.88 1.89
CA GLU A 153 -4.65 -14.59 2.50
C GLU A 153 -4.86 -13.51 1.44
N ARG A 154 -4.04 -13.51 0.38
CA ARG A 154 -4.22 -12.60 -0.76
C ARG A 154 -5.54 -12.86 -1.48
N VAL A 155 -5.90 -14.13 -1.72
CA VAL A 155 -7.21 -14.50 -2.27
C VAL A 155 -8.33 -13.98 -1.38
N ASN A 156 -8.24 -14.19 -0.07
CA ASN A 156 -9.26 -13.74 0.88
C ASN A 156 -9.43 -12.23 0.82
N ASN A 157 -8.33 -11.46 0.80
CA ASN A 157 -8.36 -10.00 0.70
C ASN A 157 -8.99 -9.53 -0.62
N LEU A 158 -8.66 -10.17 -1.75
CA LEU A 158 -9.26 -9.85 -3.05
C LEU A 158 -10.76 -10.18 -3.07
N GLN A 159 -11.15 -11.36 -2.61
CA GLN A 159 -12.56 -11.75 -2.57
C GLN A 159 -13.39 -10.81 -1.69
N GLU A 160 -12.84 -10.43 -0.53
CA GLU A 160 -13.45 -9.42 0.34
C GLU A 160 -13.61 -8.09 -0.40
N ALA A 161 -12.51 -7.55 -0.92
CA ALA A 161 -12.51 -6.25 -1.58
C ALA A 161 -13.49 -6.22 -2.76
N GLY A 162 -13.54 -7.29 -3.55
CA GLY A 162 -14.41 -7.40 -4.71
C GLY A 162 -15.90 -7.43 -4.32
N LYS A 163 -16.26 -8.14 -3.25
CA LYS A 163 -17.61 -8.17 -2.70
C LYS A 163 -18.02 -6.79 -2.17
N VAL A 164 -17.16 -6.18 -1.37
CA VAL A 164 -17.41 -4.85 -0.79
C VAL A 164 -17.60 -3.80 -1.87
N LEU A 165 -16.75 -3.80 -2.90
CA LEU A 165 -16.89 -2.87 -4.03
C LEU A 165 -18.19 -3.08 -4.79
N LYS A 166 -18.57 -4.33 -5.09
CA LYS A 166 -19.84 -4.64 -5.75
C LYS A 166 -21.05 -4.16 -4.95
N GLU A 167 -21.06 -4.41 -3.64
CA GLU A 167 -22.22 -4.17 -2.79
C GLU A 167 -22.38 -2.71 -2.36
N LYS A 168 -21.28 -1.99 -2.16
CA LYS A 168 -21.30 -0.66 -1.49
C LYS A 168 -20.81 0.49 -2.37
N PHE A 169 -20.13 0.18 -3.47
CA PHE A 169 -19.43 1.16 -4.32
C PHE A 169 -19.64 0.89 -5.82
N ASP A 170 -20.75 0.24 -6.19
CA ASP A 170 -21.14 -0.04 -7.59
C ASP A 170 -20.02 -0.68 -8.43
N GLY A 171 -19.22 -1.53 -7.80
CA GLY A 171 -18.13 -2.26 -8.44
C GLY A 171 -16.89 -1.42 -8.79
N SER A 172 -16.67 -0.25 -8.17
CA SER A 172 -15.46 0.55 -8.41
C SER A 172 -14.97 1.30 -7.17
N PHE A 173 -13.66 1.28 -6.91
CA PHE A 173 -13.06 2.01 -5.80
C PHE A 173 -13.09 3.53 -6.01
N VAL A 174 -13.20 4.00 -7.26
CA VAL A 174 -13.43 5.41 -7.59
C VAL A 174 -14.68 5.95 -6.87
N ASN A 175 -15.73 5.14 -6.70
CA ASN A 175 -16.93 5.54 -5.98
C ASN A 175 -16.70 5.65 -4.46
N CYS A 176 -15.73 4.91 -3.92
CA CYS A 176 -15.27 5.10 -2.54
C CYS A 176 -14.55 6.45 -2.40
N ILE A 177 -13.64 6.77 -3.32
CA ILE A 177 -12.95 8.08 -3.37
C ILE A 177 -13.95 9.22 -3.48
N LYS A 178 -14.92 9.15 -4.41
CA LYS A 178 -15.96 10.19 -4.56
C LYS A 178 -16.74 10.43 -3.26
N LYS A 179 -17.01 9.39 -2.46
CA LYS A 179 -17.70 9.51 -1.16
C LYS A 179 -16.86 10.20 -0.08
N CYS A 180 -15.53 10.24 -0.20
CA CYS A 180 -14.68 10.95 0.77
C CYS A 180 -14.78 12.47 0.64
N GLY A 181 -15.26 12.99 -0.50
CA GLY A 181 -15.49 14.42 -0.69
C GLY A 181 -14.23 15.28 -0.51
N GLY A 182 -13.06 14.77 -0.92
CA GLY A 182 -11.79 15.48 -0.83
C GLY A 182 -11.07 15.39 0.52
N SER A 183 -11.53 14.55 1.46
CA SER A 183 -10.82 14.31 2.73
C SER A 183 -10.12 12.94 2.75
N ALA A 184 -8.80 12.96 2.92
CA ALA A 184 -7.95 11.81 3.17
C ALA A 184 -8.35 11.08 4.46
N GLN A 185 -8.67 11.79 5.55
CA GLN A 185 -9.15 11.14 6.78
C GLN A 185 -10.51 10.45 6.58
N LYS A 186 -11.40 11.06 5.81
CA LYS A 186 -12.68 10.42 5.48
C LYS A 186 -12.48 9.21 4.57
N LEU A 187 -11.54 9.25 3.63
CA LEU A 187 -11.18 8.09 2.82
C LEU A 187 -10.58 6.97 3.70
N LEU A 188 -9.70 7.30 4.63
CA LEU A 188 -9.14 6.37 5.61
C LEU A 188 -10.25 5.67 6.40
N SER A 189 -11.18 6.44 6.96
CA SER A 189 -12.35 5.94 7.70
C SER A 189 -13.22 5.02 6.83
N LEU A 190 -13.50 5.41 5.59
CA LEU A 190 -14.27 4.59 4.64
C LEU A 190 -13.55 3.28 4.34
N VAL A 191 -12.24 3.29 4.16
CA VAL A 191 -11.44 2.09 3.88
C VAL A 191 -11.49 1.13 5.07
N VAL A 192 -11.10 1.57 6.27
CA VAL A 192 -11.00 0.68 7.45
C VAL A 192 -12.36 0.18 7.94
N SER A 193 -13.42 0.94 7.70
CA SER A 193 -14.79 0.55 8.05
C SER A 193 -15.39 -0.48 7.09
N ASN A 194 -14.95 -0.51 5.83
CA ASN A 194 -15.54 -1.38 4.80
C ASN A 194 -14.67 -2.56 4.39
N PHE A 195 -13.34 -2.45 4.50
CA PHE A 195 -12.38 -3.48 4.11
C PHE A 195 -11.59 -3.92 5.34
N SER A 196 -11.98 -5.03 5.95
CA SER A 196 -11.34 -5.56 7.16
C SER A 196 -9.88 -5.94 6.95
N SER A 197 -9.48 -6.35 5.73
CA SER A 197 -8.08 -6.59 5.38
C SER A 197 -7.17 -5.35 5.49
N TYR A 198 -7.73 -4.14 5.62
CA TYR A 198 -6.99 -2.90 5.85
C TYR A 198 -6.99 -2.45 7.33
N ARG A 199 -7.70 -3.16 8.22
CA ARG A 199 -7.87 -2.82 9.63
C ARG A 199 -6.81 -3.53 10.50
N ASP A 200 -5.72 -2.83 10.78
CA ASP A 200 -4.60 -3.27 11.62
C ASP A 200 -4.69 -2.66 13.03
N GLU A 201 -5.75 -3.02 13.73
CA GLU A 201 -5.99 -2.65 15.13
C GLU A 201 -5.43 -3.70 16.09
N ALA A 202 -4.93 -3.25 17.24
CA ALA A 202 -4.52 -4.14 18.33
C ALA A 202 -4.86 -3.52 19.69
N MET A 203 -5.03 -4.37 20.70
CA MET A 203 -5.06 -3.91 22.10
C MET A 203 -3.63 -3.71 22.59
N TYR A 204 -3.31 -2.49 23.01
CA TYR A 204 -2.05 -2.18 23.68
C TYR A 204 -2.34 -1.50 25.00
N LYS A 205 -1.95 -2.15 26.10
CA LYS A 205 -2.40 -1.81 27.45
C LYS A 205 -3.93 -1.77 27.52
N ASP A 206 -4.50 -0.63 27.89
CA ASP A 206 -5.93 -0.39 28.09
C ASP A 206 -6.62 0.28 26.89
N LYS A 207 -5.89 0.49 25.77
CA LYS A 207 -6.40 1.16 24.58
C LYS A 207 -6.33 0.30 23.34
N THR A 208 -7.32 0.45 22.46
CA THR A 208 -7.23 -0.04 21.09
C THR A 208 -6.42 0.97 20.28
N VAL A 209 -5.30 0.52 19.72
CA VAL A 209 -4.41 1.31 18.86
C VAL A 209 -4.53 0.81 17.43
N ALA A 210 -4.32 1.70 16.47
CA ALA A 210 -4.34 1.41 15.04
C ALA A 210 -3.11 2.01 14.35
N ILE A 211 -2.60 1.33 13.33
CA ILE A 211 -1.51 1.87 12.50
C ILE A 211 -2.04 2.30 11.13
N TYR A 212 -3.12 1.68 10.67
CA TYR A 212 -3.75 1.72 9.35
C TYR A 212 -2.75 1.80 8.20
N LYS A 213 -1.64 1.06 8.28
CA LYS A 213 -0.47 1.23 7.41
C LYS A 213 -0.84 1.09 5.94
N ARG A 214 -1.47 -0.03 5.56
CA ARG A 214 -1.86 -0.29 4.16
C ARG A 214 -2.93 0.67 3.67
N ALA A 215 -3.85 1.10 4.55
CA ALA A 215 -4.90 2.05 4.18
C ALA A 215 -4.32 3.44 3.90
N GLN A 216 -3.32 3.83 4.69
CA GLN A 216 -2.63 5.09 4.49
C GLN A 216 -1.67 5.06 3.29
N ILE A 217 -1.00 3.92 3.01
CA ILE A 217 -0.25 3.72 1.75
C ILE A 217 -1.18 3.90 0.55
N LEU A 218 -2.37 3.27 0.56
CA LEU A 218 -3.36 3.41 -0.50
C LEU A 218 -3.72 4.88 -0.79
N ILE A 219 -3.93 5.68 0.26
CA ILE A 219 -4.25 7.11 0.09
C ILE A 219 -3.04 7.87 -0.45
N ALA A 220 -1.85 7.58 0.06
CA ALA A 220 -0.61 8.21 -0.39
C ALA A 220 -0.28 7.87 -1.86
N ASP A 221 -0.48 6.62 -2.29
CA ASP A 221 -0.26 6.19 -3.67
C ASP A 221 -1.29 6.80 -4.62
N ILE A 222 -2.57 6.92 -4.22
CA ILE A 222 -3.56 7.66 -5.00
C ILE A 222 -3.18 9.14 -5.11
N TRP A 223 -2.81 9.78 -4.00
CA TRP A 223 -2.39 11.19 -4.01
C TRP A 223 -1.18 11.41 -4.92
N SER A 224 -0.17 10.52 -4.82
CA SER A 224 1.05 10.60 -5.62
C SER A 224 0.77 10.31 -7.11
N CYS A 225 -0.04 9.29 -7.40
CA CYS A 225 -0.49 8.94 -8.76
C CYS A 225 -1.33 10.02 -9.43
N PHE A 226 -1.87 10.97 -8.67
CA PHE A 226 -2.64 12.08 -9.24
C PHE A 226 -1.99 13.44 -8.98
N GLU A 227 -0.78 13.50 -8.40
CA GLU A 227 -0.11 14.76 -8.02
C GLU A 227 -1.05 15.72 -7.24
N GLY A 228 -1.89 15.19 -6.36
CA GLY A 228 -2.87 15.99 -5.62
C GLY A 228 -4.03 16.56 -6.46
N GLN A 229 -4.26 16.06 -7.67
CA GLN A 229 -5.35 16.49 -8.57
C GLN A 229 -6.40 15.39 -8.73
N GLY A 230 -7.53 15.68 -9.37
CA GLY A 230 -8.53 14.66 -9.73
C GLY A 230 -8.92 13.73 -8.58
N TYR A 231 -8.72 12.42 -8.75
CA TYR A 231 -9.02 11.41 -7.72
C TYR A 231 -8.06 11.41 -6.52
N GLY A 232 -6.91 12.06 -6.62
CA GLY A 232 -5.98 12.26 -5.50
C GLY A 232 -6.03 13.64 -4.88
N SER A 233 -7.03 14.48 -5.20
CA SER A 233 -7.19 15.79 -4.57
C SER A 233 -7.74 15.63 -3.15
N PHE A 234 -6.87 15.81 -2.16
CA PHE A 234 -7.24 15.77 -0.74
C PHE A 234 -6.81 17.05 -0.02
N ASP A 235 -7.75 17.71 0.66
CA ASP A 235 -7.53 18.99 1.36
C ASP A 235 -6.68 18.83 2.63
N ASP A 236 -6.67 17.63 3.21
CA ASP A 236 -6.04 17.27 4.48
C ASP A 236 -4.98 16.17 4.30
N ILE A 237 -4.35 16.02 3.12
CA ILE A 237 -3.37 14.95 2.85
C ILE A 237 -2.24 14.89 3.89
N SER A 238 -1.82 16.03 4.44
CA SER A 238 -0.78 16.11 5.46
C SER A 238 -1.15 15.46 6.80
N SER A 239 -2.42 15.05 6.97
CA SER A 239 -2.90 14.30 8.14
C SER A 239 -2.58 12.81 8.06
N ILE A 240 -2.28 12.28 6.86
CA ILE A 240 -1.83 10.90 6.68
C ILE A 240 -0.39 10.81 7.19
N THR A 241 -0.10 9.82 8.03
CA THR A 241 1.21 9.69 8.66
C THR A 241 2.23 9.03 7.73
N MET A 242 3.52 9.09 8.09
CA MET A 242 4.58 8.34 7.41
C MET A 242 4.84 7.03 8.16
N PHE A 243 5.18 5.94 7.43
CA PHE A 243 5.23 4.59 7.99
C PHE A 243 6.65 4.05 8.17
N ALA A 244 6.86 3.29 9.25
CA ALA A 244 8.01 2.41 9.35
C ALA A 244 7.87 1.26 8.34
N ASP A 245 8.86 1.06 7.46
CA ASP A 245 8.94 -0.14 6.62
C ASP A 245 9.05 -1.37 7.54
N TYR A 246 8.34 -2.43 7.17
CA TYR A 246 8.39 -3.65 7.94
C TYR A 246 9.69 -4.42 7.71
N ARG A 247 10.44 -4.13 6.63
CA ARG A 247 11.73 -4.79 6.37
C ARG A 247 12.66 -4.42 7.51
N PRO A 248 12.95 -5.35 8.44
CA PRO A 248 13.93 -5.08 9.45
C PRO A 248 15.26 -5.08 8.70
N HIS A 249 15.90 -3.92 8.56
CA HIS A 249 17.35 -3.89 8.41
C HIS A 249 18.06 -4.27 9.73
N VAL A 250 17.30 -4.76 10.71
CA VAL A 250 17.81 -5.22 11.99
C VAL A 250 18.41 -6.61 11.78
N HIS A 251 19.73 -6.65 11.58
CA HIS A 251 20.50 -7.79 12.03
C HIS A 251 20.30 -7.90 13.55
N ILE A 252 19.36 -8.75 13.96
CA ILE A 252 19.31 -9.23 15.34
C ILE A 252 20.59 -10.06 15.50
N ARG A 253 21.61 -9.45 16.10
CA ARG A 253 22.78 -10.16 16.61
C ARG A 253 22.49 -10.65 18.02
#